data_AF-A0A7Y4AQW8-F1
#
_entry.id   AF-A0A7Y4AQW8-F1
#
_cell.length_a   1.000
_cell.length_b   1.000
_cell.length_c   1.000
_cell.angle_alpha   90.00
_cell.angle_beta   90.00
_cell.angle_gamma   90.00
#
_symmetry.space_group_name_H-M   'P 1'
#
loop_
_entity.id
_entity.type
_entity.pdbx_description
1 polymer ?
#
loop_
_entity_poly.entity_id
_entity_poly.type
_entity_poly.pdbx_seq_one_letter_code
_entity_poly.pdbx_strand_id
1 'polypeptide(L)'
;MGEIGALLWVQVCVGLQLNWALSENQKKKFAFDLHKKLYDDSAKVLKSVNRTYLDLYGVYGKDFALTPTQLSDKHRAFKKSLELYLEYIDELERYGSTEQVQVINNHREWLWGIYAELDLQLKLSEQVVKRAKDLLLVEDVKSEWFASLNAGLESDIERLVRNENRIYYAIGHFKKPVVDGIEQYVNHTFRTSLNISPTTDMALKINSLQGLIDKSNNFKYKEKALPFFFAEGRVFQSPELEFQGDDSVMEHKNGILAYNMKMKFLTEVLETDEYLRNVLEERKKNATRSEPES
;
A
#
# COMPACT_ATOMS: atom_id res chain seq x y z
N MET A 1 -28.23 -17.81 29.24
CA MET A 1 -26.75 -17.78 29.01
C MET A 1 -26.12 -19.08 29.51
N GLY A 2 -26.43 -20.22 28.90
CA GLY A 2 -25.95 -21.52 29.40
C GLY A 2 -25.63 -22.56 28.31
N GLU A 3 -26.18 -22.42 27.10
CA GLU A 3 -26.07 -23.48 26.07
C GLU A 3 -24.94 -23.24 25.05
N ILE A 4 -24.50 -21.99 24.85
CA ILE A 4 -23.40 -21.67 23.91
C ILE A 4 -22.03 -22.04 24.52
N GLY A 5 -21.87 -21.96 25.85
CA GLY A 5 -20.65 -22.38 26.54
C GLY A 5 -20.42 -23.89 26.55
N ALA A 6 -21.50 -24.69 26.49
CA ALA A 6 -21.43 -26.14 26.49
C ALA A 6 -20.97 -26.71 25.13
N LEU A 7 -21.38 -26.11 24.01
CA LEU A 7 -20.96 -26.54 22.67
C LEU A 7 -19.47 -26.27 22.39
N LEU A 8 -18.94 -25.14 22.87
CA LEU A 8 -17.51 -24.83 22.74
C LEU A 8 -16.64 -25.75 23.61
N TRP A 9 -17.10 -26.08 24.83
CA TRP A 9 -16.43 -27.04 25.70
C TRP A 9 -16.49 -28.46 25.15
N VAL A 10 -17.61 -28.88 24.56
CA VAL A 10 -17.73 -30.21 23.95
C VAL A 10 -16.83 -30.34 22.72
N GLN A 11 -16.67 -29.31 21.88
CA GLN A 11 -15.73 -29.37 20.75
C GLN A 11 -14.26 -29.44 21.19
N VAL A 12 -13.87 -28.69 22.22
CA VAL A 12 -12.51 -28.73 22.79
C VAL A 12 -12.26 -30.07 23.50
N CYS A 13 -13.24 -30.59 24.24
CA CYS A 13 -13.14 -31.90 24.90
C CYS A 13 -13.14 -33.07 23.91
N VAL A 14 -13.88 -33.01 22.80
CA VAL A 14 -13.87 -34.04 21.76
C VAL A 14 -12.54 -34.03 21.00
N GLY A 15 -11.97 -32.86 20.70
CA GLY A 15 -10.62 -32.74 20.13
C GLY A 15 -9.52 -33.29 21.05
N LEU A 16 -9.63 -33.04 22.36
CA LEU A 16 -8.71 -33.56 23.38
C LEU A 16 -8.90 -35.06 23.66
N GLN A 17 -10.13 -35.58 23.64
CA GLN A 17 -10.43 -37.00 23.88
C GLN A 17 -10.08 -37.91 22.69
N LEU A 18 -10.26 -37.45 21.44
CA LEU A 18 -9.75 -38.17 20.26
C LEU A 18 -8.23 -38.34 20.33
N ASN A 19 -7.51 -37.33 20.83
CA ASN A 19 -6.06 -37.38 20.96
C ASN A 19 -5.56 -38.38 22.03
N TRP A 20 -6.42 -38.91 22.89
CA TRP A 20 -6.06 -39.96 23.86
C TRP A 20 -6.33 -41.38 23.34
N ALA A 21 -7.27 -41.54 22.38
CA ALA A 21 -7.68 -42.84 21.85
C ALA A 21 -6.99 -43.25 20.53
N LEU A 22 -6.26 -42.34 19.89
CA LEU A 22 -5.58 -42.60 18.62
C LEU A 22 -4.24 -43.30 18.86
N SER A 23 -3.97 -44.33 18.06
CA SER A 23 -2.63 -44.91 17.94
C SER A 23 -1.60 -43.83 17.56
N GLU A 24 -0.34 -44.03 17.89
CA GLU A 24 0.71 -43.04 17.61
C GLU A 24 0.83 -42.71 16.11
N ASN A 25 0.52 -43.67 15.23
CA ASN A 25 0.43 -43.46 13.79
C ASN A 25 -0.77 -42.56 13.40
N GLN A 26 -1.91 -42.68 14.07
CA GLN A 26 -3.08 -41.83 13.81
C GLN A 26 -2.86 -40.39 14.31
N LYS A 27 -2.16 -40.20 15.44
CA LYS A 27 -1.77 -38.86 15.91
C LYS A 27 -0.82 -38.17 14.94
N LYS A 28 0.18 -38.89 14.44
CA LYS A 28 1.12 -38.39 13.41
C LYS A 28 0.40 -38.01 12.12
N LYS A 29 -0.56 -38.83 11.68
CA LYS A 29 -1.39 -38.52 10.51
C LYS A 29 -2.24 -37.27 10.71
N PHE A 30 -2.90 -37.14 11.86
CA PHE A 30 -3.71 -35.96 12.17
C PHE A 30 -2.87 -34.67 12.19
N ALA A 31 -1.71 -34.69 12.86
CA ALA A 31 -0.81 -33.54 12.89
C ALA A 31 -0.29 -33.17 11.48
N PHE A 32 0.06 -34.17 10.67
CA PHE A 32 0.45 -33.94 9.27
C PHE A 32 -0.67 -33.30 8.44
N ASP A 33 -1.89 -33.83 8.52
CA ASP A 33 -3.05 -33.31 7.78
C ASP A 33 -3.39 -31.87 8.22
N LEU A 34 -3.26 -31.56 9.52
CA LEU A 34 -3.43 -30.22 10.07
C LEU A 34 -2.37 -29.24 9.55
N HIS A 35 -1.08 -29.59 9.63
CA HIS A 35 0.01 -28.74 9.12
C HIS A 35 -0.08 -28.55 7.61
N LYS A 36 -0.52 -29.57 6.87
CA LYS A 36 -0.73 -29.47 5.42
C LYS A 36 -1.86 -28.51 5.10
N LYS A 37 -2.99 -28.60 5.82
CA LYS A 37 -4.11 -27.66 5.67
C LYS A 37 -3.65 -26.22 5.94
N LEU A 38 -2.95 -25.98 7.05
CA LEU A 38 -2.41 -24.66 7.39
C LEU A 38 -1.48 -24.14 6.29
N TYR A 39 -0.64 -25.00 5.72
CA TYR A 39 0.24 -24.63 4.61
C TYR A 39 -0.53 -24.25 3.34
N ASP A 40 -1.52 -25.07 2.95
CA ASP A 40 -2.37 -24.81 1.77
C ASP A 40 -3.18 -23.51 1.91
N ASP A 41 -3.67 -23.23 3.12
CA ASP A 41 -4.42 -22.00 3.41
C ASP A 41 -3.49 -20.78 3.47
N SER A 42 -2.28 -20.93 4.04
CA SER A 42 -1.22 -19.91 3.98
C SER A 42 -0.93 -19.49 2.54
N ALA A 43 -0.72 -20.46 1.65
CA ALA A 43 -0.41 -20.20 0.25
C ALA A 43 -1.53 -19.43 -0.47
N LYS A 44 -2.80 -19.72 -0.17
CA LYS A 44 -3.95 -18.99 -0.74
C LYS A 44 -3.98 -17.54 -0.24
N VAL A 45 -3.82 -17.34 1.06
CA VAL A 45 -3.92 -16.02 1.69
C VAL A 45 -2.75 -15.14 1.27
N LEU A 46 -1.52 -15.65 1.32
CA LEU A 46 -0.32 -14.94 0.85
C LEU A 46 -0.39 -14.57 -0.63
N LYS A 47 -0.90 -15.48 -1.47
CA LYS A 47 -1.15 -15.17 -2.89
C LYS A 47 -2.15 -14.03 -3.07
N SER A 48 -3.20 -13.97 -2.25
CA SER A 48 -4.17 -12.87 -2.27
C SER A 48 -3.52 -11.55 -1.89
N VAL A 49 -2.76 -11.52 -0.78
CA VAL A 49 -2.00 -10.35 -0.31
C VAL A 49 -1.01 -9.86 -1.36
N ASN A 50 -0.23 -10.76 -1.96
CA ASN A 50 0.74 -10.40 -2.99
C ASN A 50 0.06 -9.82 -4.23
N ARG A 51 -1.07 -10.39 -4.66
CA ARG A 51 -1.81 -9.87 -5.81
C ARG A 51 -2.33 -8.46 -5.56
N THR A 52 -3.02 -8.24 -4.45
CA THR A 52 -3.59 -6.93 -4.12
C THR A 52 -2.50 -5.88 -3.84
N TYR A 53 -1.37 -6.28 -3.23
CA TYR A 53 -0.18 -5.44 -3.14
C TYR A 53 0.33 -5.03 -4.52
N LEU A 54 0.53 -5.99 -5.44
CA LEU A 54 1.02 -5.70 -6.79
C LEU A 54 0.05 -4.81 -7.58
N ASP A 55 -1.26 -5.03 -7.42
CA ASP A 55 -2.29 -4.22 -8.07
C ASP A 55 -2.28 -2.77 -7.59
N LEU A 56 -2.00 -2.53 -6.29
CA LEU A 56 -1.88 -1.21 -5.70
C LEU A 56 -0.54 -0.56 -6.02
N TYR A 57 0.57 -1.21 -5.66
CA TYR A 57 1.92 -0.71 -5.88
C TYR A 57 2.21 -0.50 -7.37
N GLY A 58 1.65 -1.35 -8.24
CA GLY A 58 1.77 -1.22 -9.70
C GLY A 58 1.23 0.10 -10.26
N VAL A 59 0.36 0.82 -9.55
CA VAL A 59 -0.08 2.16 -9.95
C VAL A 59 1.07 3.17 -9.85
N TYR A 60 1.90 3.07 -8.81
CA TYR A 60 3.10 3.90 -8.62
C TYR A 60 4.18 3.63 -9.67
N GLY A 61 4.13 2.51 -10.39
CA GLY A 61 5.01 2.26 -11.54
C GLY A 61 4.52 2.88 -12.85
N LYS A 62 3.25 3.26 -12.94
CA LYS A 62 2.60 3.68 -14.19
C LYS A 62 2.35 5.18 -14.28
N ASP A 63 2.08 5.82 -13.15
CA ASP A 63 1.67 7.22 -13.10
C ASP A 63 2.09 7.86 -11.78
N PHE A 64 2.10 9.19 -11.70
CA PHE A 64 2.44 9.96 -10.51
C PHE A 64 1.42 11.08 -10.26
N ALA A 65 1.53 11.72 -9.10
CA ALA A 65 0.49 12.58 -8.53
C ALA A 65 -0.86 11.86 -8.57
N LEU A 66 -0.89 10.68 -7.93
CA LEU A 66 -2.00 9.74 -7.99
C LEU A 66 -3.20 10.31 -7.22
N THR A 67 -4.36 10.35 -7.86
CA THR A 67 -5.62 10.87 -7.27
C THR A 67 -6.28 9.81 -6.38
N PRO A 68 -7.24 10.21 -5.52
CA PRO A 68 -7.98 9.25 -4.71
C PRO A 68 -8.78 8.25 -5.56
N THR A 69 -9.34 8.64 -6.70
CA THR A 69 -10.03 7.70 -7.61
C THR A 69 -9.09 6.62 -8.17
N GLN A 70 -7.82 6.97 -8.44
CA GLN A 70 -6.82 6.00 -8.91
C GLN A 70 -6.39 5.00 -7.82
N LEU A 71 -6.49 5.38 -6.53
CA LEU A 71 -5.93 4.63 -5.41
C LEU A 71 -6.96 3.87 -4.57
N SER A 72 -8.14 4.44 -4.33
CA SER A 72 -9.05 4.04 -3.25
C SER A 72 -9.48 2.57 -3.30
N ASP A 73 -9.90 2.07 -4.46
CA ASP A 73 -10.39 0.69 -4.58
C ASP A 73 -9.28 -0.33 -4.39
N LYS A 74 -8.07 -0.02 -4.87
CA LYS A 74 -6.88 -0.87 -4.72
C LYS A 74 -6.41 -0.89 -3.27
N HIS A 75 -6.46 0.26 -2.60
CA HIS A 75 -6.26 0.37 -1.17
C HIS A 75 -7.22 -0.50 -0.37
N ARG A 76 -8.52 -0.40 -0.66
CA ARG A 76 -9.55 -1.20 0.01
C ARG A 76 -9.35 -2.69 -0.21
N ALA A 77 -8.99 -3.10 -1.43
CA ALA A 77 -8.68 -4.49 -1.75
C ALA A 77 -7.45 -5.01 -0.99
N PHE A 78 -6.37 -4.21 -0.91
CA PHE A 78 -5.18 -4.58 -0.16
C PHE A 78 -5.47 -4.67 1.34
N LYS A 79 -6.15 -3.69 1.93
CA LYS A 79 -6.59 -3.73 3.33
C LYS A 79 -7.39 -4.99 3.64
N LYS A 80 -8.39 -5.31 2.82
CA LYS A 80 -9.22 -6.51 2.99
C LYS A 80 -8.39 -7.79 2.94
N SER A 81 -7.39 -7.87 2.06
CA SER A 81 -6.51 -9.04 2.02
C SER A 81 -5.61 -9.15 3.26
N LEU A 82 -5.21 -8.02 3.86
CA LEU A 82 -4.47 -8.01 5.13
C LEU A 82 -5.35 -8.42 6.31
N GLU A 83 -6.63 -8.02 6.32
CA GLU A 83 -7.60 -8.47 7.33
C GLU A 83 -7.80 -9.99 7.28
N LEU A 84 -7.98 -10.57 6.09
CA LEU A 84 -8.03 -12.03 5.93
C LEU A 84 -6.72 -12.71 6.34
N TYR A 85 -5.59 -12.02 6.19
CA TYR A 85 -4.30 -12.51 6.65
C TYR A 85 -4.20 -12.53 8.18
N LEU A 86 -4.80 -11.57 8.88
CA LEU A 86 -4.92 -11.59 10.34
C LEU A 86 -5.78 -12.77 10.82
N GLU A 87 -6.91 -13.03 10.16
CA GLU A 87 -7.76 -14.19 10.50
C GLU A 87 -6.99 -15.51 10.36
N TYR A 88 -6.16 -15.64 9.33
CA TYR A 88 -5.28 -16.80 9.16
C TYR A 88 -4.21 -16.90 10.25
N ILE A 89 -3.64 -15.78 10.69
CA ILE A 89 -2.67 -15.76 11.80
C ILE A 89 -3.32 -16.27 13.08
N ASP A 90 -4.56 -15.86 13.38
CA ASP A 90 -5.30 -16.36 14.55
C ASP A 90 -5.53 -17.89 14.50
N GLU A 91 -5.74 -18.47 13.31
CA GLU A 91 -5.81 -19.93 13.14
C GLU A 91 -4.43 -20.56 13.33
N LEU A 92 -3.38 -19.94 12.81
CA LEU A 92 -2.00 -20.43 12.96
C LEU A 92 -1.53 -20.38 14.41
N GLU A 93 -1.93 -19.38 15.20
CA GLU A 93 -1.62 -19.29 16.62
C GLU A 93 -2.22 -20.44 17.45
N ARG A 94 -3.33 -21.03 16.99
CA ARG A 94 -3.98 -22.16 17.68
C ARG A 94 -3.36 -23.50 17.36
N TYR A 95 -2.87 -23.67 16.14
CA TYR A 95 -2.55 -24.99 15.58
C TYR A 95 -1.13 -25.12 15.01
N GLY A 96 -0.45 -24.00 14.77
CA GLY A 96 0.91 -23.95 14.24
C GLY A 96 1.99 -24.12 15.29
N SER A 97 3.23 -24.23 14.83
CA SER A 97 4.40 -24.21 15.70
C SER A 97 4.74 -22.78 16.15
N THR A 98 5.44 -22.66 17.28
CA THR A 98 5.93 -21.36 17.78
C THR A 98 6.77 -20.62 16.73
N GLU A 99 7.61 -21.34 15.99
CA GLU A 99 8.43 -20.76 14.92
C GLU A 99 7.57 -20.22 13.76
N GLN A 100 6.56 -20.99 13.32
CA GLN A 100 5.61 -20.55 12.29
C GLN A 100 4.90 -19.26 12.69
N VAL A 101 4.43 -19.19 13.94
CA VAL A 101 3.76 -18.01 14.50
C VAL A 101 4.71 -16.80 14.61
N GLN A 102 5.97 -17.01 14.98
CA GLN A 102 6.94 -15.90 15.06
C GLN A 102 7.24 -15.32 13.67
N VAL A 103 7.49 -16.18 12.68
CA VAL A 103 7.82 -15.73 11.32
C VAL A 103 6.62 -15.09 10.63
N ILE A 104 5.40 -15.64 10.78
CA ILE A 104 4.17 -15.06 10.21
C ILE A 104 3.89 -13.65 10.77
N ASN A 105 4.15 -13.45 12.07
CA ASN A 105 3.91 -12.18 12.75
C ASN A 105 4.92 -11.11 12.35
N ASN A 106 6.20 -11.49 12.15
CA ASN A 106 7.18 -10.60 11.53
C ASN A 106 6.76 -10.21 10.10
N HIS A 107 6.29 -11.17 9.29
CA HIS A 107 5.80 -10.88 7.93
C HIS A 107 4.63 -9.88 7.95
N ARG A 108 3.68 -10.07 8.87
CA ARG A 108 2.54 -9.18 9.11
C ARG A 108 3.01 -7.75 9.41
N GLU A 109 3.98 -7.57 10.30
CA GLU A 109 4.47 -6.24 10.68
C GLU A 109 5.03 -5.46 9.48
N TRP A 110 5.82 -6.11 8.62
CA TRP A 110 6.32 -5.50 7.39
C TRP A 110 5.21 -5.13 6.40
N LEU A 111 4.23 -6.01 6.20
CA LEU A 111 3.09 -5.75 5.33
C LEU A 111 2.23 -4.58 5.82
N TRP A 112 1.95 -4.51 7.12
CA TRP A 112 1.22 -3.39 7.70
C TRP A 112 2.03 -2.09 7.67
N GLY A 113 3.35 -2.15 7.83
CA GLY A 113 4.22 -0.98 7.64
C GLY A 113 4.18 -0.43 6.21
N ILE A 114 4.16 -1.30 5.20
CA ILE A 114 3.95 -0.91 3.79
C ILE A 114 2.55 -0.31 3.62
N TYR A 115 1.51 -0.98 4.11
CA TYR A 115 0.13 -0.48 4.02
C TYR A 115 -0.03 0.90 4.62
N ALA A 116 0.53 1.14 5.81
CA ALA A 116 0.45 2.42 6.51
C ALA A 116 1.07 3.57 5.69
N GLU A 117 2.20 3.34 5.04
CA GLU A 117 2.82 4.36 4.18
C GLU A 117 1.99 4.69 2.95
N LEU A 118 1.42 3.66 2.31
CA LEU A 118 0.52 3.84 1.19
C LEU A 118 -0.77 4.55 1.63
N ASP A 119 -1.32 4.20 2.81
CA ASP A 119 -2.55 4.80 3.36
C ASP A 119 -2.36 6.30 3.68
N LEU A 120 -1.19 6.66 4.22
CA LEU A 120 -0.79 8.06 4.38
C LEU A 120 -0.72 8.79 3.03
N GLN A 121 -0.23 8.13 1.98
CA GLN A 121 -0.20 8.71 0.64
C GLN A 121 -1.60 8.94 0.06
N LEU A 122 -2.53 8.00 0.25
CA LEU A 122 -3.93 8.19 -0.12
C LEU A 122 -4.53 9.42 0.58
N LYS A 123 -4.30 9.55 1.90
CA LYS A 123 -4.78 10.70 2.69
C LYS A 123 -4.18 12.04 2.22
N LEU A 124 -2.91 12.05 1.82
CA LEU A 124 -2.30 13.24 1.21
C LEU A 124 -2.99 13.60 -0.12
N SER A 125 -3.32 12.60 -0.94
CA SER A 125 -4.05 12.81 -2.19
C SER A 125 -5.46 13.37 -1.96
N GLU A 126 -6.17 12.86 -0.95
CA GLU A 126 -7.48 13.38 -0.53
C GLU A 126 -7.39 14.84 -0.05
N GLN A 127 -6.32 15.20 0.68
CA GLN A 127 -6.06 16.58 1.08
C GLN A 127 -5.89 17.49 -0.15
N VAL A 128 -5.13 17.05 -1.16
CA VAL A 128 -4.93 17.81 -2.40
C VAL A 128 -6.25 18.04 -3.13
N VAL A 129 -7.08 16.99 -3.28
CA VAL A 129 -8.43 17.11 -3.88
C VAL A 129 -9.29 18.11 -3.11
N LYS A 130 -9.27 18.05 -1.77
CA LYS A 130 -10.01 19.01 -0.93
C LYS A 130 -9.52 20.44 -1.18
N ARG A 131 -8.21 20.67 -1.27
CA ARG A 131 -7.65 22.00 -1.54
C ARG A 131 -8.00 22.50 -2.94
N ALA A 132 -7.96 21.62 -3.93
CA ALA A 132 -8.40 21.92 -5.30
C ALA A 132 -9.88 22.33 -5.34
N LYS A 133 -10.75 21.64 -4.60
CA LYS A 133 -12.16 22.01 -4.44
C LYS A 133 -12.32 23.39 -3.81
N ASP A 134 -11.61 23.65 -2.72
CA ASP A 134 -11.68 24.95 -2.03
C ASP A 134 -11.26 26.09 -2.95
N LEU A 135 -10.22 25.89 -3.77
CA LEU A 135 -9.75 26.85 -4.76
C LEU A 135 -10.83 27.15 -5.81
N LEU A 136 -11.48 26.11 -6.35
CA LEU A 136 -12.54 26.25 -7.37
C LEU A 136 -13.79 26.98 -6.84
N LEU A 137 -14.03 26.97 -5.53
CA LEU A 137 -15.16 27.67 -4.91
C LEU A 137 -14.93 29.17 -4.71
N VAL A 138 -13.71 29.68 -4.88
CA VAL A 138 -13.43 31.11 -4.75
C VAL A 138 -13.91 31.88 -5.98
N GLU A 139 -14.73 32.93 -5.77
CA GLU A 139 -15.26 33.76 -6.86
C GLU A 139 -14.29 34.86 -7.28
N ASP A 140 -13.66 35.52 -6.32
CA ASP A 140 -12.67 36.57 -6.60
C ASP A 140 -11.28 35.97 -6.81
N VAL A 141 -10.97 35.65 -8.06
CA VAL A 141 -9.67 35.12 -8.49
C VAL A 141 -8.51 36.11 -8.32
N LYS A 142 -8.79 37.40 -8.09
CA LYS A 142 -7.76 38.42 -7.84
C LYS A 142 -7.48 38.62 -6.34
N SER A 143 -8.26 37.99 -5.47
CA SER A 143 -8.09 38.12 -4.02
C SER A 143 -6.79 37.50 -3.52
N GLU A 144 -6.24 38.06 -2.43
CA GLU A 144 -5.11 37.44 -1.70
C GLU A 144 -5.45 36.03 -1.20
N TRP A 145 -6.73 35.80 -0.89
CA TRP A 145 -7.23 34.48 -0.49
C TRP A 145 -7.07 33.45 -1.61
N PHE A 146 -7.45 33.78 -2.84
CA PHE A 146 -7.24 32.92 -4.01
C PHE A 146 -5.75 32.62 -4.21
N ALA A 147 -4.91 33.66 -4.19
CA ALA A 147 -3.46 33.51 -4.37
C ALA A 147 -2.84 32.57 -3.31
N SER A 148 -3.25 32.73 -2.04
CA SER A 148 -2.81 31.88 -0.94
C SER A 148 -3.23 30.41 -1.10
N LEU A 149 -4.51 30.17 -1.44
CA LEU A 149 -5.00 28.80 -1.71
C LEU A 149 -4.30 28.17 -2.91
N ASN A 150 -4.04 28.94 -3.95
CA ASN A 150 -3.37 28.47 -5.15
C ASN A 150 -1.94 28.01 -4.86
N ALA A 151 -1.17 28.83 -4.14
CA ALA A 151 0.18 28.48 -3.71
C ALA A 151 0.18 27.28 -2.75
N GLY A 152 -0.82 27.21 -1.86
CA GLY A 152 -1.01 26.07 -0.97
C GLY A 152 -1.28 24.76 -1.73
N LEU A 153 -2.10 24.80 -2.78
CA LEU A 153 -2.36 23.65 -3.65
C LEU A 153 -1.10 23.18 -4.37
N GLU A 154 -0.32 24.11 -4.92
CA GLU A 154 0.95 23.81 -5.60
C GLU A 154 1.95 23.13 -4.65
N SER A 155 2.06 23.64 -3.42
CA SER A 155 2.89 23.05 -2.36
C SER A 155 2.41 21.66 -1.93
N ASP A 156 1.09 21.48 -1.76
CA ASP A 156 0.52 20.19 -1.39
C ASP A 156 0.75 19.12 -2.48
N ILE A 157 0.62 19.48 -3.77
CA ILE A 157 0.92 18.60 -4.90
C ILE A 157 2.41 18.24 -4.94
N GLU A 158 3.29 19.22 -4.75
CA GLU A 158 4.73 18.96 -4.75
C GLU A 158 5.12 17.99 -3.62
N ARG A 159 4.59 18.22 -2.41
CA ARG A 159 4.77 17.34 -1.26
C ARG A 159 4.25 15.93 -1.53
N LEU A 160 3.08 15.81 -2.17
CA LEU A 160 2.50 14.55 -2.59
C LEU A 160 3.48 13.79 -3.52
N VAL A 161 3.95 14.42 -4.59
CA VAL A 161 4.84 13.80 -5.58
C VAL A 161 6.20 13.44 -4.98
N ARG A 162 6.77 14.29 -4.12
CA ARG A 162 8.01 13.98 -3.38
C ARG A 162 7.85 12.72 -2.53
N ASN A 163 6.71 12.58 -1.84
CA ASN A 163 6.42 11.40 -1.05
C ASN A 163 6.18 10.15 -1.91
N GLU A 164 5.52 10.25 -3.07
CA GLU A 164 5.38 9.13 -4.02
C GLU A 164 6.73 8.62 -4.50
N ASN A 165 7.64 9.52 -4.85
CA ASN A 165 8.97 9.14 -5.29
C ASN A 165 9.71 8.41 -4.17
N ARG A 166 9.63 8.89 -2.93
CA ARG A 166 10.18 8.19 -1.76
C ARG A 166 9.57 6.78 -1.61
N ILE A 167 8.23 6.69 -1.63
CA ILE A 167 7.48 5.44 -1.50
C ILE A 167 7.87 4.45 -2.58
N TYR A 168 7.99 4.91 -3.84
CA TYR A 168 8.37 4.07 -4.97
C TYR A 168 9.67 3.33 -4.68
N TYR A 169 10.75 4.03 -4.32
CA TYR A 169 12.01 3.36 -4.03
C TYR A 169 11.99 2.61 -2.70
N ALA A 170 11.52 3.24 -1.62
CA ALA A 170 11.51 2.64 -0.28
C ALA A 170 10.79 1.29 -0.29
N ILE A 171 9.57 1.26 -0.84
CA ILE A 171 8.77 0.04 -0.85
C ILE A 171 9.29 -0.95 -1.89
N GLY A 172 9.47 -0.52 -3.15
CA GLY A 172 9.81 -1.43 -4.23
C GLY A 172 11.20 -2.04 -4.13
N HIS A 173 12.20 -1.23 -3.78
CA HIS A 173 13.60 -1.65 -3.82
C HIS A 173 14.10 -2.18 -2.48
N PHE A 174 13.47 -1.80 -1.36
CA PHE A 174 13.98 -2.13 -0.03
C PHE A 174 13.01 -2.94 0.83
N LYS A 175 11.75 -2.53 0.98
CA LYS A 175 10.80 -3.25 1.85
C LYS A 175 10.23 -4.51 1.22
N LYS A 176 9.85 -4.47 -0.07
CA LYS A 176 9.25 -5.63 -0.75
C LYS A 176 10.21 -6.84 -0.80
N PRO A 177 11.51 -6.67 -1.08
CA PRO A 177 12.46 -7.78 -0.96
C PRO A 177 12.52 -8.42 0.44
N VAL A 178 12.38 -7.62 1.50
CA VAL A 178 12.32 -8.14 2.88
C VAL A 178 11.05 -8.98 3.07
N VAL A 179 9.89 -8.46 2.66
CA VAL A 179 8.61 -9.19 2.69
C VAL A 179 8.73 -10.52 1.95
N ASP A 180 9.28 -10.52 0.74
CA ASP A 180 9.50 -11.74 -0.05
C ASP A 180 10.43 -12.75 0.64
N GLY A 181 11.49 -12.26 1.29
CA GLY A 181 12.40 -13.10 2.05
C GLY A 181 11.74 -13.74 3.28
N ILE A 182 10.92 -12.98 4.02
CA ILE A 182 10.16 -13.50 5.16
C ILE A 182 9.10 -14.50 4.68
N GLU A 183 8.42 -14.26 3.55
CA GLU A 183 7.49 -15.22 2.96
C GLU A 183 8.16 -16.56 2.65
N GLN A 184 9.38 -16.54 2.09
CA GLN A 184 10.15 -17.77 1.89
C GLN A 184 10.52 -18.44 3.22
N TYR A 185 10.75 -17.67 4.28
CA TYR A 185 10.98 -18.22 5.61
C TYR A 185 9.70 -18.89 6.17
N VAL A 186 8.53 -18.28 6.00
CA VAL A 186 7.24 -18.92 6.35
C VAL A 186 7.12 -20.27 5.63
N ASN A 187 7.34 -20.29 4.31
CA ASN A 187 7.31 -21.52 3.52
C ASN A 187 8.31 -22.58 4.01
N HIS A 188 9.52 -22.16 4.38
CA HIS A 188 10.54 -23.05 4.93
C HIS A 188 10.08 -23.72 6.23
N THR A 189 9.47 -22.98 7.16
CA THR A 189 8.98 -23.54 8.43
C THR A 189 7.87 -24.56 8.22
N PHE A 190 6.95 -24.34 7.27
CA PHE A 190 5.92 -25.31 6.90
C PHE A 190 6.50 -26.57 6.27
N ARG A 191 7.40 -26.43 5.30
CA ARG A 191 8.04 -27.57 4.65
C ARG A 191 8.79 -28.43 5.65
N THR A 192 9.52 -27.79 6.57
CA THR A 192 10.22 -28.49 7.65
C THR A 192 9.25 -29.27 8.53
N SER A 193 8.12 -28.68 8.94
CA SER A 193 7.10 -29.41 9.73
C SER A 193 6.45 -30.59 9.00
N LEU A 194 6.44 -30.57 7.66
CA LEU A 194 5.88 -31.61 6.81
C LEU A 194 6.93 -32.64 6.36
N ASN A 195 8.18 -32.54 6.85
CA ASN A 195 9.32 -33.33 6.38
C ASN A 195 9.57 -33.24 4.86
N ILE A 196 9.27 -32.08 4.29
CA ILE A 196 9.53 -31.77 2.88
C ILE A 196 10.82 -30.97 2.83
N SER A 197 11.80 -31.42 2.04
CA SER A 197 13.08 -30.71 1.90
C SER A 197 12.86 -29.27 1.40
N PRO A 198 13.49 -28.25 2.04
CA PRO A 198 13.51 -26.89 1.52
C PRO A 198 14.16 -26.82 0.13
N THR A 199 13.77 -25.83 -0.67
CA THR A 199 14.43 -25.57 -1.95
C THR A 199 15.70 -24.75 -1.74
N THR A 200 16.64 -24.85 -2.68
CA THR A 200 17.87 -24.02 -2.66
C THR A 200 17.55 -22.52 -2.69
N ASP A 201 16.52 -22.12 -3.44
CA ASP A 201 16.08 -20.72 -3.52
C ASP A 201 15.58 -20.18 -2.16
N MET A 202 14.80 -20.98 -1.41
CA MET A 202 14.38 -20.61 -0.05
C MET A 202 15.58 -20.35 0.85
N ALA A 203 16.56 -21.26 0.85
CA ALA A 203 17.76 -21.11 1.66
C ALA A 203 18.55 -19.83 1.31
N LEU A 204 18.72 -19.53 0.02
CA LEU A 204 19.39 -18.31 -0.43
C LEU A 204 18.64 -17.04 0.01
N LYS A 205 17.32 -17.02 -0.13
CA LYS A 205 16.48 -15.89 0.29
C LYS A 205 16.56 -15.65 1.79
N ILE A 206 16.46 -16.71 2.59
CA ILE A 206 16.55 -16.65 4.05
C ILE A 206 17.94 -16.17 4.49
N ASN A 207 19.01 -16.72 3.92
CA ASN A 207 20.39 -16.33 4.24
C ASN A 207 20.67 -14.85 3.91
N SER A 208 20.00 -14.30 2.90
CA SER A 208 20.13 -12.88 2.52
C SER A 208 19.25 -11.93 3.35
N LEU A 209 18.30 -12.45 4.14
CA LEU A 209 17.24 -11.65 4.75
C LEU A 209 17.77 -10.56 5.68
N GLN A 210 18.76 -10.88 6.52
CA GLN A 210 19.36 -9.88 7.42
C GLN A 210 19.96 -8.71 6.63
N GLY A 211 20.68 -9.00 5.55
CA GLY A 211 21.24 -7.97 4.68
C GLY A 211 20.18 -7.12 3.97
N LEU A 212 19.01 -7.68 3.66
CA LEU A 212 17.88 -6.93 3.11
C LEU A 212 17.24 -6.02 4.17
N ILE A 213 17.07 -6.52 5.41
CA ILE A 213 16.56 -5.74 6.54
C ILE A 213 17.50 -4.55 6.82
N ASP A 214 18.81 -4.81 6.88
CA ASP A 214 19.80 -3.76 7.14
C ASP A 214 19.78 -2.69 6.03
N LYS A 215 19.66 -3.10 4.76
CA LYS A 215 19.51 -2.15 3.63
C LYS A 215 18.22 -1.34 3.73
N SER A 216 17.11 -1.97 4.13
CA SER A 216 15.83 -1.27 4.29
C SER A 216 15.83 -0.28 5.45
N ASN A 217 16.45 -0.64 6.58
CA ASN A 217 16.53 0.22 7.76
C ASN A 217 17.49 1.40 7.55
N ASN A 218 18.52 1.23 6.71
CA ASN A 218 19.50 2.26 6.39
C ASN A 218 19.20 3.00 5.08
N PHE A 219 18.05 2.75 4.46
CA PHE A 219 17.64 3.44 3.24
C PHE A 219 17.57 4.96 3.48
N LYS A 220 18.25 5.72 2.60
CA LYS A 220 18.18 7.17 2.58
C LYS A 220 17.61 7.60 1.24
N TYR A 221 16.50 8.33 1.29
CA TYR A 221 15.97 9.04 0.13
C TYR A 221 16.48 10.48 0.17
N LYS A 222 17.31 10.87 -0.79
CA LYS A 222 17.66 12.28 -0.99
C LYS A 222 16.55 12.94 -1.79
N GLU A 223 15.95 13.96 -1.19
CA GLU A 223 14.92 14.77 -1.82
C GLU A 223 15.47 15.40 -3.11
N LYS A 224 14.67 15.36 -4.18
CA LYS A 224 15.09 15.82 -5.50
C LYS A 224 14.64 17.26 -5.73
N ALA A 225 15.52 18.09 -6.27
CA ALA A 225 15.20 19.47 -6.64
C ALA A 225 14.09 19.54 -7.71
N LEU A 226 14.01 18.53 -8.58
CA LEU A 226 13.06 18.46 -9.70
C LEU A 226 12.10 17.24 -9.52
N PRO A 227 11.16 17.31 -8.56
CA PRO A 227 10.39 16.14 -8.13
C PRO A 227 9.46 15.59 -9.21
N PHE A 228 8.90 16.42 -10.08
CA PHE A 228 7.97 15.98 -11.13
C PHE A 228 8.71 15.34 -12.30
N PHE A 229 9.82 15.95 -12.73
CA PHE A 229 10.70 15.36 -13.74
C PHE A 229 11.22 13.99 -13.28
N PHE A 230 11.66 13.91 -12.02
CA PHE A 230 12.12 12.65 -11.45
C PHE A 230 10.98 11.61 -11.35
N ALA A 231 9.75 12.03 -10.99
CA ALA A 231 8.61 11.14 -10.91
C ALA A 231 8.27 10.48 -12.26
N GLU A 232 8.34 11.23 -13.35
CA GLU A 232 8.12 10.71 -14.71
C GLU A 232 9.21 9.70 -15.12
N GLY A 233 10.46 9.92 -14.68
CA GLY A 233 11.61 9.08 -15.01
C GLY A 233 11.94 7.98 -14.00
N ARG A 234 11.24 7.87 -12.87
CA ARG A 234 11.67 7.07 -11.70
C ARG A 234 11.84 5.58 -11.95
N VAL A 235 11.21 5.04 -13.00
CA VAL A 235 11.39 3.64 -13.41
C VAL A 235 12.81 3.38 -13.93
N PHE A 236 13.47 4.41 -14.47
CA PHE A 236 14.79 4.32 -15.11
C PHE A 236 15.90 5.02 -14.34
N GLN A 237 15.59 5.66 -13.21
CA GLN A 237 16.52 6.49 -12.46
C GLN A 237 16.89 5.86 -11.11
N SER A 238 18.07 6.22 -10.60
CA SER A 238 18.53 5.79 -9.26
C SER A 238 17.95 6.71 -8.17
N PRO A 239 17.59 6.18 -6.99
CA PRO A 239 17.19 7.01 -5.85
C PRO A 239 18.28 8.01 -5.42
N GLU A 240 19.55 7.76 -5.74
CA GLU A 240 20.69 8.60 -5.38
C GLU A 240 21.14 9.55 -6.49
N LEU A 241 20.50 9.53 -7.67
CA LEU A 241 20.90 10.35 -8.81
C LEU A 241 20.85 11.86 -8.48
N GLU A 242 21.98 12.55 -8.62
CA GLU A 242 22.06 14.02 -8.54
C GLU A 242 22.32 14.55 -9.95
N PHE A 243 21.57 15.58 -10.36
CA PHE A 243 21.80 16.24 -11.64
C PHE A 243 23.00 17.19 -11.49
N GLN A 244 23.94 17.13 -12.44
CA GLN A 244 25.08 18.02 -12.51
C GLN A 244 25.11 18.70 -13.89
N GLY A 245 25.42 20.00 -13.92
CA GLY A 245 25.48 20.79 -15.15
C GLY A 245 24.29 21.74 -15.31
N ASP A 246 24.09 22.23 -16.54
CA ASP A 246 22.95 23.08 -16.92
C ASP A 246 21.67 22.23 -16.95
N ASP A 247 20.74 22.55 -16.04
CA ASP A 247 19.46 21.87 -15.85
C ASP A 247 18.25 22.67 -16.35
N SER A 248 18.47 23.78 -17.08
CA SER A 248 17.40 24.69 -17.56
C SER A 248 16.27 23.98 -18.31
N VAL A 249 16.59 22.98 -19.14
CA VAL A 249 15.59 22.18 -19.86
C VAL A 249 14.79 21.30 -18.90
N MET A 250 15.43 20.71 -17.90
CA MET A 250 14.77 19.87 -16.89
C MET A 250 13.91 20.72 -15.95
N GLU A 251 14.37 21.91 -15.57
CA GLU A 251 13.60 22.89 -14.80
C GLU A 251 12.33 23.30 -15.54
N HIS A 252 12.45 23.65 -16.83
CA HIS A 252 11.30 24.01 -17.66
C HIS A 252 10.29 22.87 -17.74
N LYS A 253 10.76 21.64 -17.99
CA LYS A 253 9.91 20.45 -18.03
C LYS A 253 9.25 20.16 -16.67
N ASN A 254 9.98 20.31 -15.57
CA ASN A 254 9.44 20.15 -14.22
C ASN A 254 8.29 21.13 -13.96
N GLY A 255 8.42 22.38 -14.39
CA GLY A 255 7.35 23.39 -14.30
C GLY A 255 6.09 23.01 -15.11
N ILE A 256 6.26 22.53 -16.34
CA ILE A 256 5.14 22.05 -17.17
C ILE A 256 4.43 20.87 -16.48
N LEU A 257 5.20 19.89 -15.97
CA LEU A 257 4.63 18.74 -15.28
C LEU A 257 3.89 19.17 -14.01
N ALA A 258 4.44 20.10 -13.22
CA ALA A 258 3.78 20.63 -12.03
C ALA A 258 2.41 21.26 -12.38
N TYR A 259 2.37 22.08 -13.43
CA TYR A 259 1.12 22.66 -13.94
C TYR A 259 0.12 21.58 -14.37
N ASN A 260 0.57 20.57 -15.13
CA ASN A 260 -0.29 19.48 -15.57
C ASN A 260 -0.87 18.67 -14.39
N MET A 261 -0.08 18.44 -13.35
CA MET A 261 -0.55 17.74 -12.15
C MET A 261 -1.59 18.56 -11.38
N LYS A 262 -1.41 19.88 -11.29
CA LYS A 262 -2.45 20.76 -10.75
C LYS A 262 -3.75 20.67 -11.54
N MET A 263 -3.67 20.72 -12.87
CA MET A 263 -4.85 20.55 -13.72
C MET A 263 -5.50 19.19 -13.53
N LYS A 264 -4.72 18.10 -13.39
CA LYS A 264 -5.23 16.75 -13.09
C LYS A 264 -6.09 16.74 -11.83
N PHE A 265 -5.65 17.37 -10.74
CA PHE A 265 -6.42 17.45 -9.49
C PHE A 265 -7.65 18.34 -9.58
N LEU A 266 -7.58 19.47 -10.30
CA LEU A 266 -8.75 20.31 -10.53
C LEU A 266 -9.82 19.58 -11.35
N THR A 267 -9.40 18.85 -12.39
CA THR A 267 -10.29 18.02 -13.22
C THR A 267 -10.92 16.89 -12.42
N GLU A 268 -10.14 16.17 -11.62
CA GLU A 268 -10.65 15.13 -10.70
C GLU A 268 -11.80 15.64 -9.83
N VAL A 269 -11.65 16.82 -9.23
CA VAL A 269 -12.73 17.43 -8.42
C VAL A 269 -13.96 17.69 -9.29
N LEU A 270 -13.80 18.27 -10.47
CA LEU A 270 -14.91 18.57 -11.38
C LEU A 270 -15.60 17.29 -11.87
N GLU A 271 -14.89 16.19 -12.03
CA GLU A 271 -15.44 14.90 -12.48
C GLU A 271 -16.19 14.18 -11.36
N THR A 272 -15.76 14.35 -10.11
CA THR A 272 -16.27 13.58 -8.96
C THR A 272 -17.26 14.34 -8.07
N ASP A 273 -17.27 15.69 -8.09
CA ASP A 273 -18.11 16.52 -7.24
C ASP A 273 -19.26 17.19 -8.03
N GLU A 274 -20.41 16.53 -8.06
CA GLU A 274 -21.62 17.02 -8.76
C GLU A 274 -22.13 18.35 -8.20
N TYR A 275 -22.07 18.52 -6.88
CA TYR A 275 -22.50 19.77 -6.24
C TYR A 275 -21.63 20.94 -6.72
N LEU A 276 -20.30 20.77 -6.73
CA LEU A 276 -19.39 21.80 -7.22
C LEU A 276 -19.69 22.17 -8.68
N ARG A 277 -19.91 21.18 -9.55
CA ARG A 277 -20.26 21.44 -10.95
C ARG A 277 -21.52 22.31 -11.05
N ASN A 278 -22.57 21.98 -10.30
CA ASN A 278 -23.82 22.74 -10.30
C ASN A 278 -23.59 24.20 -9.84
N VAL A 279 -22.82 24.40 -8.76
CA VAL A 279 -22.47 25.74 -8.27
C VAL A 279 -21.72 26.55 -9.33
N LEU A 280 -20.75 25.93 -10.01
CA LEU A 280 -19.98 26.61 -11.06
C LEU A 280 -20.83 26.92 -12.31
N GLU A 281 -21.75 26.04 -12.69
CA GLU A 281 -22.68 26.29 -13.79
C GLU A 281 -23.66 27.43 -13.48
N GLU A 282 -24.18 27.50 -12.25
CA GLU A 282 -25.03 28.60 -11.80
C GLU A 282 -24.29 29.94 -11.81
N ARG A 283 -23.06 29.97 -11.29
CA ARG A 283 -22.19 31.17 -11.36
C ARG A 283 -21.96 31.63 -12.78
N LYS A 284 -21.67 30.70 -13.69
CA LYS A 284 -21.50 31.00 -15.12
C LYS A 284 -22.75 31.65 -15.71
N LYS A 285 -23.93 31.05 -15.47
CA LYS A 285 -25.23 31.59 -15.94
C LYS A 285 -25.52 32.99 -15.39
N ASN A 286 -25.20 33.24 -14.11
CA ASN A 286 -25.39 34.54 -13.48
C ASN A 286 -24.45 35.61 -14.04
N ALA A 287 -23.18 35.26 -14.29
CA ALA A 287 -22.22 36.15 -14.92
C ALA A 287 -22.64 36.55 -16.35
N THR A 288 -23.19 35.60 -17.13
CA THR A 288 -23.66 35.89 -18.50
C THR A 288 -24.94 36.73 -18.53
N ARG A 289 -25.74 36.73 -17.45
CA ARG A 289 -26.92 37.59 -17.32
C ARG A 289 -26.58 39.01 -16.88
N SER A 290 -25.42 39.22 -16.26
CA SER A 290 -24.95 40.51 -15.77
C SER A 290 -24.13 41.33 -16.78
N GLU A 291 -23.79 40.78 -17.95
CA GLU A 291 -23.24 41.53 -19.08
C GLU A 291 -24.42 42.05 -19.95
N PRO A 292 -24.70 43.37 -19.99
CA PRO A 292 -25.65 43.91 -20.95
C PRO A 292 -25.02 43.86 -22.35
N GLU A 293 -25.82 43.52 -23.36
CA GLU A 293 -25.48 43.76 -24.77
C GLU A 293 -25.07 45.24 -24.94
N SER A 294 -23.78 45.48 -25.18
CA SER A 294 -23.22 46.79 -25.52
C SER A 294 -23.26 47.02 -27.02
#